data_AF-A0A0Q7YW93-F1
#
_entry.id   AF-A0A0Q7YW93-F1
#
_cell.length_a   1.000
_cell.length_b   1.000
_cell.length_c   1.000
_cell.angle_alpha   90.00
_cell.angle_beta   90.00
_cell.angle_gamma   90.00
#
_symmetry.space_group_name_H-M   'P 1'
#
loop_
_entity.id
_entity.type
_entity.pdbx_description
1 polymer ?
#
loop_
_entity_poly.entity_id
_entity_poly.type
_entity_poly.pdbx_seq_one_letter_code
_entity_poly.pdbx_strand_id
1 'polypeptide(L)'
;MGIAELGHTGLHVEDLDVMRDFYARVLGLTVTDEAPELGASFLSSRPDVEHHEIVLAKGRTAPRDVKLINQISWRVDDLPSLQSLYRAILDYGSPIRMVITHGNAIGVYFSDPEGNPNEIYWQTGIDVPQPFGKPIDLSLTPEEVVAENERLIAAGGPTH
;
A
#
# COMPACT_ATOMS: atom_id res chain seq x y z
N MET A 1 23.34 11.07 -18.26
CA MET A 1 22.15 11.59 -17.55
C MET A 1 21.08 10.52 -17.64
N GLY A 2 20.35 10.29 -16.55
CA GLY A 2 19.28 9.30 -16.46
C GLY A 2 18.25 9.73 -15.43
N ILE A 3 17.16 8.97 -15.34
CA ILE A 3 16.14 9.14 -14.30
C ILE A 3 16.79 8.97 -12.91
N ALA A 4 16.43 9.84 -11.96
CA ALA A 4 16.96 9.78 -10.60
C ALA A 4 16.19 8.77 -9.73
N GLU A 5 14.85 8.83 -9.78
CA GLU A 5 13.94 7.94 -9.07
C GLU A 5 12.56 7.95 -9.75
N LEU A 6 11.66 7.06 -9.32
CA LEU A 6 10.25 7.12 -9.68
C LEU A 6 9.62 8.33 -8.98
N GLY A 7 8.96 9.22 -9.73
CA GLY A 7 8.33 10.42 -9.17
C GLY A 7 6.90 10.17 -8.69
N HIS A 8 5.97 9.89 -9.63
CA HIS A 8 4.56 9.70 -9.29
C HIS A 8 3.85 8.70 -10.21
N THR A 9 2.71 8.21 -9.74
CA THR A 9 1.78 7.39 -10.52
C THR A 9 0.42 8.08 -10.62
N GLY A 10 -0.23 8.00 -11.78
CA GLY A 10 -1.56 8.55 -12.00
C GLY A 10 -2.62 7.46 -12.11
N LEU A 11 -3.78 7.68 -11.47
CA LEU A 11 -4.96 6.83 -11.59
C LEU A 11 -6.14 7.62 -12.17
N HIS A 12 -6.77 7.03 -13.19
CA HIS A 12 -8.11 7.45 -13.58
C HIS A 12 -9.14 6.80 -12.65
N VAL A 13 -10.01 7.62 -12.06
CA VAL A 13 -11.03 7.22 -11.10
C VAL A 13 -12.45 7.55 -11.59
N GLU A 14 -13.43 6.80 -11.12
CA GLU A 14 -14.87 7.05 -11.30
C GLU A 14 -15.35 8.13 -10.31
N ASP A 15 -15.04 7.97 -9.03
CA ASP A 15 -15.44 8.89 -7.97
C ASP A 15 -14.20 9.49 -7.28
N LEU A 16 -13.85 10.71 -7.71
CA LEU A 16 -12.68 11.42 -7.19
C LEU A 16 -12.77 11.68 -5.69
N ASP A 17 -13.95 12.02 -5.18
CA ASP A 17 -14.10 12.43 -3.79
C ASP A 17 -13.91 11.21 -2.88
N VAL A 18 -14.52 10.08 -3.24
CA VAL A 18 -14.35 8.80 -2.52
C VAL A 18 -12.90 8.34 -2.53
N MET A 19 -12.23 8.41 -3.69
CA MET A 19 -10.85 7.97 -3.82
C MET A 19 -9.88 8.88 -3.08
N ARG A 20 -9.99 10.20 -3.25
CA ARG A 20 -9.22 11.20 -2.50
C ARG A 20 -9.36 10.98 -1.00
N ASP A 21 -10.59 10.82 -0.53
CA ASP A 21 -10.92 10.62 0.86
C ASP A 21 -10.31 9.34 1.43
N PHE A 22 -10.33 8.24 0.67
CA PHE A 22 -9.67 7.00 1.03
C PHE A 22 -8.15 7.19 1.20
N TYR A 23 -7.49 7.73 0.18
CA TYR A 23 -6.04 7.92 0.22
C TYR A 23 -5.60 8.91 1.32
N ALA A 24 -6.38 9.95 1.59
CA ALA A 24 -6.08 10.92 2.62
C ALA A 24 -6.41 10.42 4.04
N ARG A 25 -7.62 9.92 4.28
CA ARG A 25 -8.08 9.57 5.64
C ARG A 25 -7.68 8.17 6.08
N VAL A 26 -7.67 7.19 5.17
CA VAL A 26 -7.36 5.79 5.51
C VAL A 26 -5.86 5.54 5.41
N LEU A 27 -5.23 5.97 4.31
CA LEU A 27 -3.78 5.79 4.13
C LEU A 27 -2.93 6.93 4.69
N GLY A 28 -3.56 8.03 5.11
CA GLY A 28 -2.86 9.13 5.76
C GLY A 28 -2.04 10.02 4.82
N LEU A 29 -2.29 9.97 3.51
CA LEU A 29 -1.58 10.84 2.56
C LEU A 29 -2.02 12.30 2.73
N THR A 30 -1.08 13.22 2.53
CA THR A 30 -1.37 14.66 2.51
C THR A 30 -1.86 15.04 1.13
N VAL A 31 -3.03 15.69 1.05
CA VAL A 31 -3.48 16.37 -0.18
C VAL A 31 -2.62 17.62 -0.35
N THR A 32 -1.79 17.64 -1.39
CA THR A 32 -0.82 18.71 -1.63
C THR A 32 -1.35 19.79 -2.55
N ASP A 33 -2.22 19.41 -3.49
CA ASP A 33 -2.91 20.35 -4.37
C ASP A 33 -4.20 19.72 -4.92
N GLU A 34 -5.09 20.57 -5.44
CA GLU A 34 -6.35 20.15 -6.06
C GLU A 34 -6.65 21.01 -7.30
N ALA A 35 -7.14 20.37 -8.37
CA ALA A 35 -7.62 21.03 -9.58
C ALA A 35 -9.07 20.62 -9.88
N PRO A 36 -10.06 21.15 -9.13
CA PRO A 36 -11.46 20.71 -9.24
C PRO A 36 -12.05 20.87 -10.64
N GLU A 37 -11.65 21.92 -11.36
CA GLU A 37 -12.09 22.22 -12.72
C GLU A 37 -11.59 21.20 -13.76
N LEU A 38 -10.47 20.53 -13.46
CA LEU A 38 -9.92 19.42 -14.26
C LEU A 38 -10.31 18.06 -13.68
N GLY A 39 -10.95 18.03 -12.51
CA GLY A 39 -11.31 16.82 -11.79
C GLY A 39 -10.07 16.03 -11.34
N ALA A 40 -9.09 16.70 -10.73
CA ALA A 40 -7.87 16.06 -10.22
C ALA A 40 -7.54 16.43 -8.77
N SER A 41 -6.89 15.50 -8.06
CA SER A 41 -6.33 15.69 -6.71
C SER A 41 -4.94 15.07 -6.62
N PHE A 42 -4.02 15.76 -5.93
CA PHE A 42 -2.61 15.40 -5.84
C PHE A 42 -2.27 15.10 -4.38
N LEU A 43 -1.62 13.96 -4.12
CA LEU A 43 -1.32 13.51 -2.77
C LEU A 43 0.11 12.99 -2.63
N SER A 44 0.67 13.14 -1.43
CA SER A 44 2.04 12.71 -1.06
C SER A 44 2.07 12.23 0.38
N SER A 45 2.88 11.20 0.69
CA SER A 45 3.23 10.85 2.07
C SER A 45 4.38 11.69 2.61
N ARG A 46 5.07 12.43 1.73
CA ARG A 46 6.30 13.19 2.02
C ARG A 46 6.36 14.48 1.17
N PRO A 47 5.42 15.41 1.39
CA PRO A 47 5.22 16.59 0.54
C PRO A 47 6.42 17.55 0.47
N ASP A 48 7.29 17.52 1.49
CA ASP A 48 8.52 18.32 1.50
C ASP A 48 9.61 17.78 0.56
N VAL A 49 9.47 16.53 0.10
CA VAL A 49 10.45 15.84 -0.77
C VAL A 49 9.91 15.71 -2.19
N GLU A 50 8.67 15.25 -2.33
CA GLU A 50 7.99 15.12 -3.62
C GLU A 50 6.60 15.74 -3.52
N HIS A 51 6.29 16.66 -4.42
CA HIS A 51 5.05 17.44 -4.39
C HIS A 51 3.84 16.51 -4.43
N HIS A 52 3.91 15.43 -5.20
CA HIS A 52 2.87 14.40 -5.25
C HIS A 52 3.48 13.09 -5.70
N GLU A 53 3.12 12.01 -5.01
CA GLU A 53 3.50 10.64 -5.37
C GLU A 53 2.34 9.94 -6.11
N ILE A 54 1.11 10.43 -5.89
CA ILE A 54 -0.08 9.98 -6.61
C ILE A 54 -0.93 11.15 -7.10
N VAL A 55 -1.43 11.03 -8.33
CA VAL A 55 -2.47 11.90 -8.88
C VAL A 55 -3.72 11.07 -9.18
N LEU A 56 -4.85 11.52 -8.65
CA LEU A 56 -6.17 10.97 -8.94
C LEU A 56 -6.85 11.90 -9.92
N ALA A 57 -7.30 11.38 -11.07
CA ALA A 57 -7.98 12.17 -12.09
C ALA A 57 -9.28 11.49 -12.51
N LYS A 58 -10.35 12.25 -12.71
CA LYS A 58 -11.58 11.69 -13.29
C LYS A 58 -11.33 11.11 -14.69
N GLY A 59 -12.20 10.22 -15.13
CA GLY A 59 -12.18 9.70 -16.51
C GLY A 59 -11.81 8.24 -16.65
N ARG A 60 -12.02 7.43 -15.60
CA ARG A 60 -11.93 5.97 -15.74
C ARG A 60 -12.91 5.48 -16.81
N THR A 61 -12.39 4.76 -17.80
CA THR A 61 -13.19 4.13 -18.86
C THR A 61 -13.09 2.60 -18.84
N ALA A 62 -12.06 2.06 -18.18
CA ALA A 62 -11.87 0.63 -18.03
C ALA A 62 -12.74 0.08 -16.88
N PRO A 63 -13.41 -1.08 -17.06
CA PRO A 63 -14.06 -1.80 -15.98
C PRO A 63 -13.12 -2.05 -14.79
N ARG A 64 -13.69 -2.16 -13.58
CA ARG A 64 -12.93 -2.28 -12.32
C ARG A 64 -12.09 -3.57 -12.22
N ASP A 65 -12.49 -4.63 -12.91
CA ASP A 65 -11.82 -5.94 -12.91
C ASP A 65 -10.72 -6.09 -13.98
N VAL A 66 -10.49 -5.05 -14.81
CA VAL A 66 -9.40 -5.05 -15.79
C VAL A 66 -8.04 -4.98 -15.08
N LYS A 67 -7.13 -5.90 -15.44
CA LYS A 67 -5.76 -5.93 -14.95
C LYS A 67 -4.88 -4.90 -15.67
N LEU A 68 -4.91 -3.64 -15.21
CA LEU A 68 -4.04 -2.57 -15.72
C LEU A 68 -2.75 -2.44 -14.91
N ILE A 69 -2.88 -2.24 -13.60
CA ILE A 69 -1.77 -2.19 -12.67
C ILE A 69 -1.74 -3.48 -11.85
N ASN A 70 -0.53 -3.94 -11.52
CA ASN A 70 -0.37 -5.09 -10.64
C ASN A 70 -0.62 -4.69 -9.17
N GLN A 71 0.05 -3.62 -8.71
CA GLN A 71 -0.15 -3.01 -7.38
C GLN A 71 0.51 -1.63 -7.28
N ILE A 72 0.09 -0.84 -6.28
CA ILE A 72 0.81 0.32 -5.74
C ILE A 72 1.22 -0.02 -4.31
N SER A 73 2.51 0.03 -4.02
CA SER A 73 3.06 -0.36 -2.71
C SER A 73 3.52 0.86 -1.92
N TRP A 74 3.08 0.95 -0.67
CA TRP A 74 3.29 2.04 0.26
C TRP A 74 4.16 1.57 1.42
N ARG A 75 5.35 2.12 1.55
CA ARG A 75 6.26 1.77 2.65
C ARG A 75 5.87 2.52 3.92
N VAL A 76 5.79 1.79 5.02
CA VAL A 76 5.71 2.37 6.37
C VAL A 76 7.06 2.25 7.07
N ASP A 77 7.28 3.09 8.08
CA ASP A 77 8.58 3.15 8.76
C ASP A 77 8.77 2.02 9.78
N ASP A 78 7.68 1.55 10.39
CA ASP A 78 7.74 0.52 11.43
C ASP A 78 6.51 -0.41 11.47
N LEU A 79 6.66 -1.51 12.18
CA LEU A 79 5.63 -2.52 12.34
C LEU A 79 4.37 -2.00 13.09
N PRO A 80 4.47 -1.21 14.17
CA PRO A 80 3.28 -0.61 14.79
C PRO A 80 2.47 0.26 13.82
N SER A 81 3.12 1.02 12.94
CA SER A 81 2.46 1.80 11.89
C SER A 81 1.77 0.89 10.87
N LEU A 82 2.42 -0.21 10.45
CA LEU A 82 1.79 -1.23 9.60
C LEU A 82 0.53 -1.81 10.24
N GLN A 83 0.59 -2.19 11.50
CA GLN A 83 -0.56 -2.74 12.24
C GLN A 83 -1.68 -1.70 12.40
N SER A 84 -1.33 -0.43 12.62
CA SER A 84 -2.31 0.66 12.77
C SER A 84 -3.04 0.94 11.46
N LEU A 85 -2.31 1.02 10.34
CA LEU A 85 -2.90 1.16 9.01
C LEU A 85 -3.72 -0.06 8.61
N TYR A 86 -3.26 -1.27 8.95
CA TYR A 86 -4.03 -2.49 8.71
C TYR A 86 -5.40 -2.44 9.41
N ARG A 87 -5.45 -2.00 10.68
CA ARG A 87 -6.72 -1.80 11.40
C ARG A 87 -7.59 -0.73 10.74
N ALA A 88 -7.02 0.41 10.35
CA ALA A 88 -7.77 1.47 9.65
C ALA A 88 -8.40 0.98 8.33
N ILE A 89 -7.69 0.14 7.57
CA ILE A 89 -8.18 -0.47 6.32
C ILE A 89 -9.32 -1.45 6.61
N LEU A 90 -9.20 -2.27 7.66
CA LEU A 90 -10.27 -3.17 8.11
C LEU A 90 -11.51 -2.40 8.56
N ASP A 91 -11.33 -1.35 9.37
CA ASP A 91 -12.41 -0.51 9.90
C ASP A 91 -13.15 0.25 8.78
N TYR A 92 -12.43 0.64 7.72
CA TYR A 92 -13.04 1.20 6.51
C TYR A 92 -13.87 0.17 5.73
N GLY A 93 -13.56 -1.12 5.88
CA GLY A 93 -14.22 -2.21 5.15
C GLY A 93 -13.57 -2.55 3.81
N SER A 94 -12.31 -2.15 3.61
CA SER A 94 -11.56 -2.47 2.38
C SER A 94 -11.29 -3.98 2.29
N PRO A 95 -11.50 -4.62 1.12
CA PRO A 95 -11.20 -6.03 0.93
C PRO A 95 -9.70 -6.33 1.11
N ILE A 96 -9.37 -7.15 2.11
CA ILE A 96 -8.02 -7.69 2.30
C ILE A 96 -7.83 -8.91 1.38
N ARG A 97 -6.78 -8.89 0.58
CA ARG A 97 -6.43 -10.00 -0.33
C ARG A 97 -5.45 -10.97 0.32
N MET A 98 -4.44 -10.45 1.01
CA MET A 98 -3.49 -11.26 1.76
C MET A 98 -2.77 -10.44 2.83
N VAL A 99 -2.39 -11.11 3.91
CA VAL A 99 -1.45 -10.62 4.92
C VAL A 99 -0.29 -11.60 4.93
N ILE A 100 0.90 -11.12 4.56
CA ILE A 100 2.01 -11.98 4.17
C ILE A 100 3.33 -11.42 4.66
N THR A 101 4.25 -12.32 4.99
CA THR A 101 5.67 -12.00 5.10
C THR A 101 6.46 -12.55 3.91
N HIS A 102 7.30 -11.68 3.34
CA HIS A 102 8.36 -12.02 2.39
C HIS A 102 9.72 -12.19 3.10
N GLY A 103 9.72 -12.23 4.43
CA GLY A 103 10.89 -12.34 5.28
C GLY A 103 11.60 -11.00 5.43
N ASN A 104 11.99 -10.42 4.29
CA ASN A 104 12.59 -9.08 4.17
C ASN A 104 11.57 -7.94 4.28
N ALA A 105 10.28 -8.24 4.13
CA ALA A 105 9.17 -7.31 4.30
C ALA A 105 7.94 -8.04 4.84
N ILE A 106 7.14 -7.34 5.63
CA ILE A 106 5.81 -7.79 6.07
C ILE A 106 4.79 -6.82 5.48
N GLY A 107 3.76 -7.33 4.82
CA GLY A 107 2.82 -6.51 4.07
C GLY A 107 1.38 -6.99 4.10
N VAL A 108 0.49 -6.06 3.78
CA VAL A 108 -0.94 -6.28 3.61
C VAL A 108 -1.34 -5.83 2.22
N TYR A 109 -1.93 -6.73 1.44
CA TYR A 109 -2.50 -6.40 0.14
C TYR A 109 -4.00 -6.21 0.30
N PHE A 110 -4.51 -5.13 -0.26
CA PHE A 110 -5.91 -4.75 -0.16
C PHE A 110 -6.36 -4.06 -1.45
N SER A 111 -7.65 -3.75 -1.52
CA SER A 111 -8.21 -2.95 -2.61
C SER A 111 -8.68 -1.59 -2.09
N ASP A 112 -8.43 -0.56 -2.89
CA ASP A 112 -9.09 0.73 -2.70
C ASP A 112 -10.60 0.62 -3.08
N PRO A 113 -11.40 1.70 -2.89
CA PRO A 113 -12.83 1.70 -3.19
C PRO A 113 -13.21 1.34 -4.64
N GLU A 114 -12.28 1.48 -5.58
CA GLU A 114 -12.48 1.15 -6.99
C GLU A 114 -11.84 -0.17 -7.42
N GLY A 115 -11.30 -0.95 -6.47
CA GLY A 115 -10.74 -2.26 -6.72
C GLY A 115 -9.27 -2.24 -7.15
N ASN A 116 -8.60 -1.08 -7.15
CA ASN A 116 -7.19 -1.06 -7.54
C ASN A 116 -6.34 -1.73 -6.45
N PRO A 117 -5.36 -2.58 -6.84
CA PRO A 117 -4.56 -3.31 -5.86
C PRO A 117 -3.57 -2.37 -5.19
N ASN A 118 -3.57 -2.37 -3.85
CA ASN A 118 -2.62 -1.62 -3.04
C ASN A 118 -1.93 -2.57 -2.05
N GLU A 119 -0.72 -2.22 -1.63
CA GLU A 119 0.03 -2.89 -0.58
C GLU A 119 0.54 -1.84 0.42
N ILE A 120 0.39 -2.08 1.72
CA ILE A 120 1.19 -1.40 2.75
C ILE A 120 2.22 -2.39 3.28
N TYR A 121 3.47 -1.98 3.45
CA TYR A 121 4.51 -2.88 3.92
C TYR A 121 5.56 -2.20 4.79
N TRP A 122 6.10 -2.98 5.72
CA TRP A 122 7.26 -2.63 6.54
C TRP A 122 8.46 -3.47 6.10
N GLN A 123 9.62 -2.85 5.93
CA GLN A 123 10.87 -3.57 5.68
C GLN A 123 11.48 -4.03 7.00
N THR A 124 11.70 -5.34 7.14
CA THR A 124 12.19 -5.94 8.40
C THR A 124 13.68 -5.72 8.61
N GLY A 125 14.42 -5.39 7.55
CA GLY A 125 15.88 -5.31 7.55
C GLY A 125 16.60 -6.67 7.46
N ILE A 126 15.85 -7.78 7.39
CA ILE A 126 16.40 -9.12 7.23
C ILE A 126 16.62 -9.40 5.74
N ASP A 127 17.82 -9.86 5.37
CA ASP A 127 18.11 -10.25 3.99
C ASP A 127 17.57 -11.65 3.70
N VAL A 128 16.45 -11.72 2.98
CA VAL A 128 15.80 -12.96 2.54
C VAL A 128 15.59 -12.88 1.03
N PRO A 129 16.12 -13.83 0.25
CA PRO A 129 15.93 -13.83 -1.19
C PRO A 129 14.48 -14.13 -1.55
N GLN A 130 13.97 -13.44 -2.56
CA GLN A 130 12.68 -13.76 -3.15
C GLN A 130 12.83 -14.87 -4.22
N PRO A 131 11.81 -15.73 -4.40
CA PRO A 131 10.51 -15.69 -3.72
C PRO A 131 10.58 -16.34 -2.32
N PHE A 132 10.10 -15.61 -1.31
CA PHE A 132 9.68 -16.13 -0.01
C PHE A 132 8.30 -15.54 0.27
N GLY A 133 7.38 -16.32 0.84
CA GLY A 133 6.01 -15.89 1.06
C GLY A 133 5.29 -16.82 2.01
N LYS A 134 4.90 -16.31 3.18
CA LYS A 134 4.14 -17.06 4.20
C LYS A 134 3.07 -16.16 4.83
N PRO A 135 1.85 -16.65 5.07
CA PRO A 135 0.87 -15.91 5.86
C PRO A 135 1.43 -15.52 7.24
N ILE A 136 1.04 -14.35 7.73
CA ILE A 136 1.46 -13.85 9.05
C ILE A 136 0.28 -13.14 9.72
N ASP A 137 0.17 -13.24 11.04
CA ASP A 137 -0.92 -12.66 11.82
C ASP A 137 -0.51 -11.31 12.42
N LEU A 138 -1.05 -10.22 11.85
CA LEU A 138 -0.80 -8.86 12.34
C LEU A 138 -1.67 -8.46 13.55
N SER A 139 -2.51 -9.35 14.08
CA SER A 139 -3.26 -9.10 15.32
C SER A 139 -2.44 -9.31 16.59
N LEU A 140 -1.29 -10.01 16.49
CA LEU A 140 -0.35 -10.26 17.57
C LEU A 140 0.39 -8.99 18.04
N THR A 141 1.15 -9.07 19.14
CA THR A 141 2.03 -7.95 19.51
C THR A 141 3.17 -7.78 18.50
N PRO A 142 3.78 -6.59 18.37
CA PRO A 142 4.91 -6.38 17.47
C PRO A 142 6.04 -7.40 17.68
N GLU A 143 6.35 -7.73 18.94
CA GLU A 143 7.39 -8.71 19.29
C GLU A 143 7.04 -10.12 18.81
N GLU A 144 5.77 -10.52 18.95
CA GLU A 144 5.29 -11.82 18.50
C GLU A 144 5.28 -11.94 16.97
N VAL A 145 4.92 -10.87 16.26
CA VAL A 145 4.98 -10.82 14.79
C VAL A 145 6.43 -10.96 14.30
N VAL A 146 7.38 -10.26 14.93
CA VAL A 146 8.80 -10.37 14.58
C VAL A 146 9.32 -11.79 14.84
N ALA A 147 9.02 -12.36 16.00
CA ALA A 147 9.41 -13.72 16.34
C ALA A 147 8.81 -14.75 15.36
N GLU A 148 7.55 -14.56 14.95
CA GLU A 148 6.89 -15.41 13.97
C GLU A 148 7.54 -15.31 12.58
N ASN A 149 7.90 -14.11 12.15
CA ASN A 149 8.62 -13.90 10.89
C ASN A 149 9.96 -14.65 10.89
N GLU A 150 10.75 -14.53 11.95
CA GLU A 150 12.03 -15.24 12.09
C GLU A 150 11.84 -16.76 12.11
N ARG A 151 10.81 -17.25 12.82
CA ARG A 151 10.45 -18.67 12.86
C ARG A 151 10.11 -19.19 11.46
N LEU A 152 9.33 -18.44 10.69
CA LEU A 152 8.94 -18.80 9.32
C LEU A 152 10.14 -18.81 8.36
N ILE A 153 11.05 -17.85 8.48
CA ILE A 153 12.30 -17.80 7.71
C ILE A 153 13.15 -19.05 8.02
N ALA A 154 13.34 -19.37 9.29
CA ALA A 154 14.12 -20.52 9.72
C ALA A 154 13.50 -21.86 9.30
N ALA A 155 12.16 -21.95 9.27
CA ALA A 155 11.45 -23.14 8.82
C ALA A 155 11.55 -23.36 7.29
N GLY A 156 11.69 -22.28 6.51
CA GLY A 156 11.79 -22.34 5.05
C GLY A 156 10.58 -22.99 4.36
N GLY A 157 10.87 -23.80 3.34
CA GLY A 157 9.87 -24.53 2.57
C GLY A 157 9.23 -23.73 1.43
N PRO A 158 8.24 -24.30 0.73
CA PRO A 158 7.65 -23.68 -0.46
C PRO A 158 6.94 -22.37 -0.12
N THR A 159 6.99 -21.43 -1.06
CA THR A 159 6.28 -20.16 -1.02
C THR A 159 4.79 -20.36 -1.30
N HIS A 160 3.96 -19.60 -0.60
CA HIS A 160 2.53 -19.52 -0.86
C HIS A 160 2.18 -18.75 -2.13
#